data_AF-A0A835MF00-F1
#
_entry.id   AF-A0A835MF00-F1
#
_cell.length_a   1.000
_cell.length_b   1.000
_cell.length_c   1.000
_cell.angle_alpha   90.00
_cell.angle_beta   90.00
_cell.angle_gamma   90.00
#
_symmetry.space_group_name_H-M   'P 1'
#
loop_
_entity.id
_entity.type
_entity.pdbx_description
1 polymer ?
#
loop_
_entity_poly.entity_id
_entity_poly.type
_entity_poly.pdbx_seq_one_letter_code
_entity_poly.pdbx_strand_id
1 'polypeptide(L)' 'MKQPGESDSRIQLLHEVSGSFRPSVLTCLMGVSGAGRTILMDVLAGRKTGGYIEGSITIFGYPLNQFVSSYTFEEQ' A
#
# COMPACT_ATOMS: atom_id res chain seq x y z
N MET A 1 25.91 -10.36 15.80
CA MET A 1 25.36 -11.64 15.29
C MET A 1 23.88 -11.64 15.62
N LYS A 2 22.98 -11.56 14.63
CA LYS A 2 21.53 -11.38 14.83
C LYS A 2 20.85 -12.76 14.87
N GLN A 3 20.02 -13.00 15.89
CA GLN A 3 19.39 -14.31 16.12
C GLN A 3 18.31 -14.60 15.05
N PRO A 4 18.25 -15.81 14.48
CA PRO A 4 17.22 -16.20 13.53
C PRO A 4 16.06 -16.85 14.29
N GLY A 5 14.90 -16.19 14.39
CA GLY A 5 13.80 -16.82 15.14
C GLY A 5 12.49 -16.10 15.33
N GLU A 6 12.27 -14.91 14.77
CA GLU A 6 10.94 -14.29 14.80
C GLU A 6 10.42 -14.27 13.37
N SER A 7 9.50 -15.20 13.06
CA SER A 7 8.68 -15.11 11.86
C SER A 7 7.86 -13.83 11.99
N ASP A 8 8.42 -12.75 11.44
CA ASP A 8 7.74 -11.48 11.24
C ASP A 8 6.47 -11.79 10.43
N SER A 9 5.36 -12.01 11.13
CA SER A 9 4.10 -12.51 10.58
C SER A 9 3.36 -11.37 9.89
N ARG A 10 4.07 -10.66 9.02
CA ARG A 10 3.50 -9.63 8.16
C ARG A 10 2.59 -10.29 7.14
N ILE A 11 1.32 -9.97 7.23
CA ILE A 11 0.34 -10.36 6.22
C ILE A 11 0.50 -9.42 5.03
N GLN A 12 0.91 -9.98 3.89
CA GLN A 12 0.96 -9.24 2.64
C GLN A 12 -0.46 -9.10 2.06
N LEU A 13 -0.99 -7.87 2.05
CA LEU A 13 -2.34 -7.59 1.52
C LEU A 13 -2.35 -7.32 0.02
N LEU A 14 -1.30 -6.68 -0.49
CA LEU A 14 -1.11 -6.37 -1.90
C LEU A 14 0.30 -6.84 -2.28
N HIS A 15 0.42 -7.45 -3.46
CA HIS A 15 1.66 -8.00 -3.96
C HIS A 15 1.90 -7.47 -5.38
N GLU A 16 3.02 -6.76 -5.58
CA GLU A 16 3.51 -6.28 -6.89
C GLU A 16 2.43 -5.66 -7.80
N VAL A 17 1.62 -4.75 -7.24
CA VAL A 17 0.57 -4.08 -8.01
C VAL A 17 1.20 -2.98 -8.87
N SER A 18 0.93 -3.02 -10.17
CA SER A 18 1.33 -1.99 -11.13
C SER A 18 0.15 -1.58 -12.01
N GLY A 19 0.11 -0.31 -12.42
CA GLY A 19 -0.97 0.19 -13.27
C GLY A 19 -0.91 1.70 -13.46
N SER A 20 -1.67 2.18 -14.45
CA SER A 20 -1.82 3.60 -14.74
C SER A 20 -3.28 3.89 -15.08
N PHE A 21 -3.81 4.99 -14.57
CA PHE A 21 -5.17 5.43 -14.84
C PHE A 21 -5.13 6.64 -15.77
N ARG A 22 -5.94 6.62 -16.82
CA ARG A 22 -6.06 7.75 -17.74
C ARG A 22 -6.93 8.84 -17.11
N PRO A 23 -6.49 10.11 -17.11
CA PRO A 23 -7.37 11.23 -16.76
C PRO A 23 -8.63 11.22 -17.63
N SER A 24 -9.73 11.71 -17.06
CA SER A 24 -11.04 11.81 -17.74
C SER A 24 -11.70 10.47 -18.10
N VAL A 25 -11.20 9.34 -17.60
CA VAL A 25 -11.80 8.02 -17.79
C VAL A 25 -12.19 7.44 -16.42
N LEU A 26 -13.46 7.07 -16.27
CA LEU A 26 -13.91 6.32 -15.11
C LEU A 26 -13.40 4.88 -15.21
N THR A 27 -12.45 4.52 -14.33
CA THR A 27 -11.92 3.16 -14.26
C THR A 27 -12.62 2.40 -13.13
N CYS A 28 -13.09 1.18 -13.41
CA CYS A 28 -13.73 0.32 -12.42
C CYS A 28 -12.76 -0.77 -11.94
N LEU A 29 -12.70 -0.98 -10.62
CA LEU A 29 -11.91 -2.06 -10.00
C LEU A 29 -12.83 -3.23 -9.58
N MET A 30 -12.77 -4.33 -10.34
CA MET A 30 -13.64 -5.49 -10.19
C MET A 30 -12.86 -6.71 -9.68
N GLY A 31 -13.54 -7.64 -9.00
CA GLY A 31 -12.92 -8.84 -8.43
C GLY A 31 -13.79 -9.50 -7.36
N VAL A 32 -13.31 -10.61 -6.79
CA VAL A 32 -13.99 -11.31 -5.69
C VAL A 32 -13.91 -10.51 -4.37
N SER A 33 -14.73 -10.87 -3.39
CA SER A 33 -14.61 -10.33 -2.03
C SER A 33 -13.28 -10.78 -1.41
N GLY A 34 -12.59 -9.89 -0.71
CA GLY A 34 -11.28 -10.19 -0.10
C GLY A 34 -10.06 -10.06 -1.03
N ALA A 35 -10.24 -9.75 -2.32
CA ALA A 35 -9.14 -9.61 -3.29
C ALA A 35 -8.26 -8.34 -3.09
N GLY A 36 -8.45 -7.57 -2.01
CA GLY A 36 -7.67 -6.36 -1.75
C GLY A 36 -8.11 -5.10 -2.51
N ARG A 37 -9.26 -5.10 -3.18
CA ARG A 37 -9.76 -3.92 -3.94
C ARG A 37 -9.90 -2.67 -3.09
N THR A 38 -10.57 -2.77 -1.95
CA THR A 38 -10.71 -1.66 -1.00
C THR A 38 -9.37 -1.23 -0.42
N ILE A 39 -8.47 -2.19 -0.15
CA ILE A 39 -7.12 -1.90 0.35
C ILE A 39 -6.31 -1.10 -0.68
N LEU A 40 -6.36 -1.49 -1.96
CA LEU A 40 -5.70 -0.75 -3.04
C LEU A 40 -6.24 0.68 -3.15
N MET A 41 -7.56 0.85 -3.05
CA MET A 41 -8.17 2.18 -3.06
C MET A 41 -7.78 3.01 -1.83
N ASP A 42 -7.73 2.42 -0.64
CA ASP A 42 -7.31 3.11 0.58
C ASP A 42 -5.84 3.56 0.52
N VAL A 43 -4.95 2.76 -0.10
CA VAL A 43 -3.55 3.13 -0.34
C VAL A 43 -3.45 4.31 -1.31
N LEU A 44 -4.15 4.23 -2.45
CA LEU A 44 -4.17 5.32 -3.45
C LEU A 44 -4.77 6.62 -2.90
N ALA A 45 -5.75 6.51 -2.00
CA ALA A 45 -6.39 7.65 -1.34
C ALA A 45 -5.59 8.21 -0.15
N GLY A 46 -4.44 7.61 0.21
CA GLY A 46 -3.68 7.99 1.41
C GLY A 46 -4.42 7.71 2.74
N ARG A 47 -5.46 6.87 2.71
CA ARG A 47 -6.29 6.51 3.87
C ARG A 47 -5.74 5.33 4.67
N LYS A 48 -4.76 4.59 4.13
CA LYS A 48 -4.10 3.49 4.84
C LYS A 48 -3.11 4.07 5.86
N THR A 49 -3.53 4.16 7.12
CA THR A 49 -2.76 4.78 8.22
C THR A 49 -1.84 3.82 8.99
N GLY A 50 -1.86 2.52 8.68
CA GLY A 50 -1.05 1.52 9.38
C GLY A 50 -0.57 0.40 8.47
N GLY A 51 0.55 -0.21 8.84
CA GLY A 51 1.28 -1.19 8.03
C GLY A 51 2.37 -0.54 7.16
N TYR A 52 3.06 -1.38 6.39
CA TYR A 52 4.14 -0.96 5.50
C TYR A 52 3.63 -0.87 4.07
N ILE A 53 3.96 0.22 3.39
CA ILE A 53 3.65 0.41 1.98
C ILE A 53 4.98 0.70 1.29
N GLU A 54 5.34 -0.16 0.35
CA GLU A 54 6.57 -0.07 -0.42
C GLU A 54 6.23 0.17 -1.90
N GLY A 55 7.07 0.95 -2.58
CA GLY A 55 6.89 1.31 -3.98
C GLY A 55 6.69 2.80 -4.20
N SER A 56 6.26 3.17 -5.41
CA SER A 56 6.04 4.54 -5.81
C SER A 56 4.66 4.73 -6.43
N ILE A 57 4.01 5.83 -6.07
CA ILE A 57 2.72 6.23 -6.63
C ILE A 57 2.88 7.65 -7.11
N THR A 58 2.45 7.91 -8.35
CA THR A 58 2.51 9.25 -8.95
C THR A 58 1.12 9.68 -9.39
N ILE A 59 0.77 10.93 -9.11
CA ILE A 59 -0.46 11.57 -9.54
C ILE A 59 -0.08 12.80 -10.36
N PHE A 60 -0.55 12.86 -11.61
CA PHE A 60 -0.19 13.92 -12.57
C PHE A 60 1.33 14.13 -12.76
N GLY A 61 2.12 13.05 -12.61
CA GLY A 61 3.58 13.10 -12.73
C GLY A 61 4.32 13.53 -11.46
N TYR A 62 3.61 13.83 -10.37
CA TYR A 62 4.21 14.16 -9.08
C TYR A 62 4.12 12.97 -8.13
N PRO A 63 5.16 12.70 -7.31
CA PRO A 63 5.09 11.65 -6.31
C PRO A 63 4.00 12.00 -5.29
N LEU A 64 3.15 11.02 -4.98
CA LEU A 64 2.22 11.12 -3.85
C LEU A 64 3.09 11.11 -2.58
N ASN A 65 3.25 12.29 -1.95
CA ASN A 65 4.25 12.58 -0.91
C ASN A 65 3.95 11.91 0.46
N GLN A 66 3.65 10.60 0.47
CA GLN A 66 3.19 9.91 1.68
C GLN A 66 3.54 8.42 1.72
N PHE A 67 4.78 8.04 1.39
CA PHE A 67 5.22 6.63 1.56
C PHE A 67 6.55 6.46 2.30
N VAL A 68 6.98 7.45 3.09
CA VAL A 68 8.01 7.22 4.11
C VAL A 68 7.55 7.83 5.42
N SER A 69 6.80 7.04 6.18
CA SER A 69 7.16 6.91 7.58
C SER A 69 6.76 5.53 8.09
N SER A 70 7.72 4.62 8.08
CA SER A 70 7.78 3.59 9.11
C SER A 70 7.97 4.30 10.47
N TYR A 71 6.89 4.85 11.03
CA TYR A 71 6.83 5.12 12.46
C TYR A 71 6.65 3.77 13.14
N THR A 72 7.76 3.19 13.58
CA THR A 72 7.75 2.16 14.62
C THR A 72 7.24 2.86 15.89
N PHE A 73 6.00 2.61 16.27
CA PHE A 73 5.55 2.91 17.62
C PHE A 73 6.06 1.76 18.49
N GLU A 74 7.15 1.99 19.24
CA GLU A 74 7.43 1.18 20.43
C GLU A 74 6.43 1.62 21.51
N GLU A 75 5.57 0.70 21.95
CA GLU A 75 4.80 0.89 23.20
C GLU A 75 5.80 0.90 24.37
N GLN A 76 5.85 2.02 25.10
CA GLN A 76 6.26 2.04 26.50
C GLN A 76 5.02 1.90 27.39
#